data_AF-A0A328YEZ3-F1
#
_entry.id   AF-A0A328YEZ3-F1
#
_cell.length_a   1.000
_cell.length_b   1.000
_cell.length_c   1.000
_cell.angle_alpha   90.00
_cell.angle_beta   90.00
_cell.angle_gamma   90.00
#
_symmetry.space_group_name_H-M   'P 1'
#
loop_
_entity.id
_entity.type
_entity.pdbx_description
1 polymer ?
#
loop_
_entity_poly.entity_id
_entity_poly.type
_entity_poly.pdbx_seq_one_letter_code
_entity_poly.pdbx_strand_id
1 'polypeptide(L)'
;MYTFSNKLKTIAFVLMILGFIGIVYGFLSAPKTIEEAEKIIASTHEEHAVAKSENNAHQVQTIADETKKADTVVQNASPALDSLASNTDSTKVEKEIVTTEKAKAEKEVISEVDSVKEKKEHAEHVFHQLQNKPWSALYVACIFFMLISLGVLTFYAIQQVAQAGWSPVLFRVMQGITAYLPVGSVIFFIILVLGGLHQHHLFTWMAEGVTTKGSANYDEMIAGKSGYLNFPFWISRAALFLLGWNLYRYFSRKNCLAQDEASDNSFYKKNFKLSAGFLVFFIVSESIMAWDWLMSFDPHWFSTLFGWYVFASFFVSGITTISMVTLYLKSKGYLENVNSSHIHDLSKFMFGISVFWTYLWFSQFMLIWYANIPEEITYFKTRIDVYTLPFWGAVVMNFVFPLLVLINTDFKRIAPIIIGAGVVILCGHYIDFFNMVMPATVGDQWFVGVSEISSVLFFLGLFIFVVFSALSKSPLTPKRNPFIEESEHFHY
;
A
#
# COMPACT_ATOMS: atom_id res chain seq x y z
N MET A 1 3.82 15.54 33.16
CA MET A 1 3.18 14.36 32.53
C MET A 1 2.33 14.85 31.36
N TYR A 2 2.18 14.08 30.28
CA TYR A 2 1.29 14.46 29.17
C TYR A 2 -0.18 14.29 29.56
N THR A 3 -1.01 15.30 29.26
CA THR A 3 -2.46 15.23 29.45
C THR A 3 -3.12 15.03 28.10
N PHE A 4 -3.86 13.92 27.94
CA PHE A 4 -4.56 13.65 26.69
C PHE A 4 -5.69 14.67 26.49
N SER A 5 -5.54 15.54 25.49
CA SER A 5 -6.53 16.56 25.13
C SER A 5 -7.91 15.94 24.85
N ASN A 6 -8.95 16.45 25.53
CA ASN A 6 -10.34 16.06 25.27
C ASN A 6 -10.72 16.27 23.80
N LYS A 7 -10.24 17.34 23.15
CA LYS A 7 -10.51 17.59 21.72
C LYS A 7 -9.93 16.49 20.83
N LEU A 8 -8.67 16.10 21.08
CA LEU A 8 -8.00 15.07 20.29
C LEU A 8 -8.63 13.69 20.51
N LYS A 9 -9.06 13.41 21.75
CA LYS A 9 -9.83 12.20 22.08
C LYS A 9 -11.16 12.15 21.32
N THR A 10 -11.92 13.25 21.28
CA THR A 10 -13.17 13.35 20.50
C THR A 10 -12.91 13.17 19.00
N ILE A 11 -11.89 13.81 18.43
CA ILE A 11 -11.51 13.64 17.02
C ILE A 11 -11.20 12.17 16.72
N ALA A 12 -10.41 11.51 17.56
CA ALA A 12 -10.08 10.10 17.39
C ALA A 12 -11.34 9.21 17.39
N PHE A 13 -12.29 9.46 18.28
CA PHE A 13 -13.57 8.73 18.30
C PHE A 13 -14.43 9.01 17.06
N VAL A 14 -14.51 10.27 16.61
CA VAL A 14 -15.26 10.62 15.38
C VAL A 14 -14.67 9.89 14.18
N LEU A 15 -13.33 9.89 14.03
CA LEU A 15 -12.63 9.16 12.97
C LEU A 15 -12.91 7.65 13.02
N MET A 16 -12.85 7.04 14.22
CA MET A 16 -13.18 5.62 14.39
C MET A 16 -14.65 5.31 14.05
N ILE A 17 -15.60 6.13 14.48
CA ILE A 17 -17.04 5.89 14.23
C ILE A 17 -17.36 6.06 12.75
N LEU A 18 -16.94 7.18 12.13
CA LEU A 18 -17.19 7.42 10.71
C LEU A 18 -16.49 6.37 9.84
N GLY A 19 -15.25 6.03 10.16
CA GLY A 19 -14.52 4.97 9.49
C GLY A 19 -15.20 3.61 9.64
N PHE A 20 -15.69 3.26 10.83
CA PHE A 20 -16.40 2.00 11.04
C PHE A 20 -17.72 1.93 10.26
N ILE A 21 -18.52 2.99 10.26
CA ILE A 21 -19.76 3.06 9.48
C ILE A 21 -19.48 2.88 7.99
N GLY A 22 -18.46 3.55 7.46
CA GLY A 22 -18.10 3.43 6.06
C GLY A 22 -17.50 2.08 5.68
N ILE A 23 -16.75 1.43 6.58
CA ILE A 23 -16.31 0.02 6.40
C ILE A 23 -17.53 -0.89 6.30
N VAL A 24 -18.47 -0.80 7.25
CA VAL A 24 -19.71 -1.61 7.23
C VAL A 24 -20.49 -1.36 5.95
N TYR A 25 -20.63 -0.10 5.53
CA TYR A 25 -21.25 0.25 4.25
C TYR A 25 -20.55 -0.44 3.07
N GLY A 26 -19.22 -0.39 3.01
CA GLY A 26 -18.43 -1.04 1.97
C GLY A 26 -18.68 -2.55 1.85
N PHE A 27 -18.83 -3.25 2.99
CA PHE A 27 -19.19 -4.66 3.01
C PHE A 27 -20.65 -4.92 2.63
N LEU A 28 -21.57 -4.01 2.95
CA LEU A 28 -22.98 -4.13 2.57
C LEU A 28 -23.22 -3.83 1.08
N SER A 29 -22.38 -2.98 0.47
CA SER A 29 -22.43 -2.63 -0.95
C SER A 29 -21.70 -3.63 -1.87
N ALA A 30 -20.94 -4.57 -1.31
CA ALA A 30 -20.25 -5.58 -2.10
C ALA A 30 -21.26 -6.56 -2.71
N PRO A 31 -21.11 -6.95 -3.99
CA PRO A 31 -22.07 -7.82 -4.66
C PRO A 31 -22.11 -9.20 -3.99
N LYS A 32 -23.32 -9.72 -3.83
CA LYS A 32 -23.55 -11.07 -3.27
C LYS A 32 -23.78 -12.12 -4.35
N THR A 33 -24.10 -11.68 -5.55
CA THR A 33 -24.36 -12.54 -6.72
C THR A 33 -23.66 -12.02 -7.96
N ILE A 34 -23.40 -12.91 -8.92
CA ILE A 34 -22.80 -12.55 -10.22
C ILE A 34 -23.70 -11.55 -10.97
N GLU A 35 -25.02 -11.75 -10.95
CA GLU A 35 -25.99 -10.83 -11.58
C GLU A 35 -25.92 -9.41 -11.01
N GLU A 36 -25.65 -9.28 -9.71
CA GLU A 36 -25.47 -7.98 -9.06
C GLU A 36 -24.16 -7.31 -9.50
N ALA A 37 -23.07 -8.09 -9.61
CA ALA A 37 -21.80 -7.58 -10.15
C ALA A 37 -21.95 -7.08 -11.59
N GLU A 38 -22.64 -7.84 -12.46
CA GLU A 38 -22.92 -7.40 -13.84
C GLU A 38 -23.70 -6.09 -13.90
N LYS A 39 -24.72 -5.94 -13.03
CA LYS A 39 -25.50 -4.68 -12.94
C LYS A 39 -24.64 -3.50 -12.51
N ILE A 40 -23.75 -3.70 -11.53
CA ILE A 40 -22.82 -2.66 -11.07
C ILE A 40 -21.92 -2.22 -12.24
N ILE A 41 -21.33 -3.16 -12.97
CA ILE A 41 -20.46 -2.87 -14.12
C ILE A 41 -21.24 -2.14 -15.23
N ALA A 42 -22.44 -2.62 -15.56
CA ALA A 42 -23.29 -1.99 -16.57
C ALA A 42 -23.62 -0.54 -16.22
N SER A 43 -24.00 -0.26 -14.96
CA SER A 43 -24.25 1.11 -14.51
C SER A 43 -22.99 2.00 -14.51
N THR A 44 -21.82 1.43 -14.18
CA THR A 44 -20.55 2.15 -14.17
C THR A 44 -20.09 2.51 -15.59
N HIS A 45 -20.36 1.64 -16.57
CA HIS A 45 -20.12 1.94 -17.98
C HIS A 45 -21.06 3.03 -18.53
N GLU A 46 -22.31 3.07 -18.08
CA GLU A 46 -23.24 4.16 -18.42
C GLU A 46 -22.76 5.50 -17.82
N GLU A 47 -22.35 5.54 -16.56
CA GLU A 47 -21.80 6.75 -15.93
C GLU A 47 -20.50 7.23 -16.58
N HIS A 48 -19.58 6.32 -16.91
CA HIS A 48 -18.36 6.67 -17.64
C HIS A 48 -18.62 7.10 -19.10
N ALA A 49 -19.66 6.58 -19.75
CA ALA A 49 -20.08 7.03 -21.07
C ALA A 49 -20.71 8.43 -21.02
N VAL A 50 -21.46 8.75 -19.97
CA VAL A 50 -22.00 10.10 -19.72
C VAL A 50 -20.88 11.08 -19.36
N ALA A 51 -19.93 10.71 -18.51
CA ALA A 51 -18.78 11.57 -18.18
C ALA A 51 -17.85 11.81 -19.39
N LYS A 52 -17.70 10.83 -20.30
CA LYS A 52 -17.00 11.02 -21.58
C LYS A 52 -17.79 11.90 -22.56
N SER A 53 -19.12 11.83 -22.56
CA SER A 53 -19.95 12.69 -23.42
C SER A 53 -19.98 14.13 -22.94
N GLU A 54 -19.97 14.39 -21.62
CA GLU A 54 -19.84 15.73 -21.04
C GLU A 54 -18.44 16.35 -21.29
N ASN A 55 -17.36 15.57 -21.19
CA ASN A 55 -16.02 16.04 -21.54
C ASN A 55 -15.86 16.33 -23.05
N ASN A 56 -16.51 15.55 -23.92
CA ASN A 56 -16.55 15.84 -25.35
C ASN A 56 -17.45 17.03 -25.68
N ALA A 57 -18.53 17.28 -24.92
CA ALA A 57 -19.35 18.48 -25.08
C ALA A 57 -18.56 19.75 -24.74
N HIS A 58 -17.68 19.71 -23.72
CA HIS A 58 -16.80 20.83 -23.39
C HIS A 58 -15.66 21.05 -24.40
N GLN A 59 -15.15 19.99 -25.05
CA GLN A 59 -14.18 20.12 -26.16
C GLN A 59 -14.81 20.62 -27.47
N VAL A 60 -16.05 20.24 -27.77
CA VAL A 60 -16.75 20.72 -28.97
C VAL A 60 -17.15 22.21 -28.83
N GLN A 61 -17.44 22.68 -27.62
CA GLN A 61 -17.73 24.10 -27.36
C GLN A 61 -16.48 25.00 -27.44
N THR A 62 -15.28 24.48 -27.17
CA THR A 62 -14.03 25.26 -27.27
C THR A 62 -13.49 25.35 -28.70
N ILE A 63 -13.81 24.39 -29.58
CA ILE A 63 -13.37 24.42 -31.00
C ILE A 63 -14.31 25.29 -31.87
N ALA A 64 -15.57 25.48 -31.46
CA ALA A 64 -16.55 26.29 -32.19
C ALA A 64 -16.29 27.81 -32.12
N ASP A 65 -15.51 28.29 -31.16
CA ASP A 65 -15.19 29.73 -31.00
C ASP A 65 -13.92 30.19 -31.74
N GLU A 66 -13.10 29.28 -32.26
CA GLU A 66 -11.85 29.64 -32.98
C GLU A 66 -11.94 29.58 -34.52
N THR A 67 -13.06 29.13 -35.10
CA THR A 67 -13.19 28.96 -36.58
C THR A 67 -13.97 30.07 -37.30
N LYS A 68 -14.05 31.28 -36.72
CA LYS A 68 -14.53 32.49 -37.41
C LYS A 68 -13.40 33.48 -37.68
N LYS A 69 -12.42 33.09 -38.51
CA LYS A 69 -11.55 34.02 -39.28
C LYS A 69 -10.63 33.22 -40.21
N ALA A 70 -11.07 32.99 -41.45
CA ALA A 70 -10.23 32.98 -42.66
C ALA A 70 -11.05 32.50 -43.88
N ASP A 71 -11.72 33.42 -44.56
CA ASP A 71 -11.84 33.38 -46.03
C ASP A 71 -10.50 33.92 -46.57
N THR A 72 -9.87 33.48 -47.68
CA THR A 72 -10.39 33.31 -49.04
C THR A 72 -9.27 32.73 -49.96
N VAL A 73 -9.64 32.08 -51.09
CA VAL A 73 -8.94 32.02 -52.43
C VAL A 73 -7.78 30.98 -52.57
N VAL A 74 -7.65 30.09 -53.58
CA VAL A 74 -8.34 29.83 -54.89
C VAL A 74 -7.94 28.44 -55.49
N GLN A 75 -8.92 27.81 -56.15
CA GLN A 75 -8.99 26.97 -57.38
C GLN A 75 -8.12 25.73 -57.74
N ASN A 76 -8.88 24.71 -58.17
CA ASN A 76 -8.78 23.84 -59.37
C ASN A 76 -7.71 22.74 -59.49
N ALA A 77 -8.13 21.47 -59.47
CA ALA A 77 -8.38 20.67 -60.69
C ALA A 77 -8.67 19.18 -60.38
N SER A 78 -9.66 18.61 -61.08
CA SER A 78 -9.85 17.18 -61.39
C SER A 78 -9.77 17.04 -62.93
N PRO A 79 -9.68 15.85 -63.59
CA PRO A 79 -10.34 14.57 -63.22
C PRO A 79 -9.65 13.24 -63.68
N ALA A 80 -10.40 12.12 -63.54
CA ALA A 80 -10.47 10.93 -64.41
C ALA A 80 -9.51 9.74 -64.12
N LEU A 81 -10.05 8.59 -63.67
CA LEU A 81 -10.43 7.35 -64.42
C LEU A 81 -9.25 6.40 -64.70
N ASP A 82 -9.30 5.15 -64.20
CA ASP A 82 -9.60 4.00 -65.06
C ASP A 82 -9.74 2.67 -64.29
N SER A 83 -10.77 1.94 -64.71
CA SER A 83 -11.06 0.52 -64.46
C SER A 83 -10.28 -0.36 -65.43
N LEU A 84 -9.96 -1.60 -65.06
CA LEU A 84 -9.85 -2.71 -66.04
C LEU A 84 -9.98 -4.09 -65.34
N ALA A 85 -10.79 -4.93 -65.96
CA ALA A 85 -11.20 -6.26 -65.52
C ALA A 85 -10.58 -7.38 -66.38
N SER A 86 -10.87 -8.61 -65.92
CA SER A 86 -10.95 -9.90 -66.64
C SER A 86 -9.68 -10.72 -66.89
N ASN A 87 -9.66 -11.96 -66.39
CA ASN A 87 -10.03 -13.09 -67.25
C ASN A 87 -10.36 -14.37 -66.45
N THR A 88 -11.34 -15.07 -67.02
CA THR A 88 -11.94 -16.39 -66.72
C THR A 88 -10.99 -17.57 -66.94
N ASP A 89 -11.17 -18.64 -66.14
CA ASP A 89 -11.29 -20.00 -66.72
C ASP A 89 -12.13 -20.93 -65.82
N SER A 90 -12.83 -21.83 -66.47
CA SER A 90 -13.89 -22.71 -65.99
C SER A 90 -13.39 -24.13 -65.75
N THR A 91 -13.89 -24.79 -64.69
CA THR A 91 -14.14 -26.25 -64.72
C THR A 91 -15.15 -26.62 -63.62
N LYS A 92 -16.24 -27.26 -64.05
CA LYS A 92 -17.30 -27.82 -63.22
C LYS A 92 -16.78 -29.02 -62.42
N VAL A 93 -17.09 -29.08 -61.13
CA VAL A 93 -17.29 -30.33 -60.38
C VAL A 93 -18.50 -30.14 -59.47
N GLU A 94 -19.58 -30.85 -59.76
CA GLU A 94 -20.69 -31.08 -58.83
C GLU A 94 -20.16 -31.89 -57.63
N LYS A 95 -20.24 -31.32 -56.42
CA LYS A 95 -20.18 -32.06 -55.15
C LYS A 95 -20.81 -31.25 -54.01
N GLU A 96 -21.86 -31.83 -53.43
CA GLU A 96 -22.39 -31.66 -52.07
C GLU A 96 -22.59 -30.23 -51.52
N ILE A 97 -23.85 -29.76 -51.55
CA ILE A 97 -24.32 -28.57 -50.80
C ILE A 97 -24.89 -28.96 -49.41
N VAL A 98 -24.89 -30.24 -49.01
CA VAL A 98 -25.59 -30.69 -47.77
C VAL A 98 -24.71 -30.70 -46.51
N THR A 99 -23.39 -30.48 -46.61
CA THR A 99 -22.47 -30.54 -45.46
C THR A 99 -21.99 -29.18 -44.95
N THR A 100 -22.23 -28.09 -45.69
CA THR A 100 -21.72 -26.76 -45.33
C THR A 100 -22.60 -26.03 -44.31
N GLU A 101 -23.93 -26.22 -44.33
CA GLU A 101 -24.84 -25.59 -43.34
C GLU A 101 -24.70 -26.22 -41.95
N LYS A 102 -24.52 -27.54 -41.85
CA LYS A 102 -24.30 -28.21 -40.56
C LYS A 102 -22.97 -27.82 -39.91
N ALA A 103 -21.89 -27.73 -40.69
CA ALA A 103 -20.58 -27.31 -40.18
C ALA A 103 -20.53 -25.80 -39.85
N LYS A 104 -21.34 -24.98 -40.52
CA LYS A 104 -21.47 -23.54 -40.23
C LYS A 104 -22.38 -23.29 -39.02
N ALA A 105 -23.48 -24.03 -38.89
CA ALA A 105 -24.34 -24.04 -37.71
C ALA A 105 -23.63 -24.63 -36.48
N GLU A 106 -22.85 -25.70 -36.62
CA GLU A 106 -22.00 -26.20 -35.52
C GLU A 106 -20.91 -25.22 -35.15
N LYS A 107 -20.26 -24.53 -36.10
CA LYS A 107 -19.29 -23.47 -35.79
C LYS A 107 -19.92 -22.22 -35.18
N GLU A 108 -21.10 -21.80 -35.62
CA GLU A 108 -21.85 -20.69 -35.02
C GLU A 108 -22.28 -21.06 -33.59
N VAL A 109 -22.84 -22.26 -33.38
CA VAL A 109 -23.23 -22.76 -32.05
C VAL A 109 -22.01 -22.95 -31.14
N ILE A 110 -20.87 -23.45 -31.64
CA ILE A 110 -19.62 -23.55 -30.84
C ILE A 110 -19.09 -22.14 -30.52
N SER A 111 -19.09 -21.21 -31.46
CA SER A 111 -18.67 -19.81 -31.21
C SER A 111 -19.59 -19.08 -30.24
N GLU A 112 -20.89 -19.38 -30.27
CA GLU A 112 -21.88 -18.78 -29.38
C GLU A 112 -21.77 -19.40 -27.98
N VAL A 113 -21.56 -20.71 -27.88
CA VAL A 113 -21.28 -21.42 -26.61
C VAL A 113 -19.96 -20.98 -25.99
N ASP A 114 -18.89 -20.83 -26.78
CA ASP A 114 -17.60 -20.30 -26.31
C ASP A 114 -17.74 -18.84 -25.86
N SER A 115 -18.49 -18.01 -26.58
CA SER A 115 -18.76 -16.62 -26.18
C SER A 115 -19.61 -16.50 -24.90
N VAL A 116 -20.54 -17.43 -24.68
CA VAL A 116 -21.37 -17.48 -23.46
C VAL A 116 -20.54 -17.97 -22.28
N LYS A 117 -19.64 -18.94 -22.51
CA LYS A 117 -18.70 -19.44 -21.50
C LYS A 117 -17.69 -18.36 -21.09
N GLU A 118 -17.09 -17.66 -22.06
CA GLU A 118 -16.18 -16.54 -21.81
C GLU A 118 -16.87 -15.40 -21.05
N LYS A 119 -18.11 -15.06 -21.41
CA LYS A 119 -18.90 -14.06 -20.65
C LYS A 119 -19.16 -14.48 -19.21
N LYS A 120 -19.47 -15.76 -18.99
CA LYS A 120 -19.71 -16.28 -17.64
C LYS A 120 -18.43 -16.31 -16.80
N GLU A 121 -17.31 -16.76 -17.37
CA GLU A 121 -16.01 -16.76 -16.69
C GLU A 121 -15.53 -15.32 -16.39
N HIS A 122 -15.77 -14.39 -17.31
CA HIS A 122 -15.50 -12.96 -17.08
C HIS A 122 -16.36 -12.41 -15.93
N ALA A 123 -17.65 -12.69 -15.90
CA ALA A 123 -18.55 -12.23 -14.84
C ALA A 123 -18.17 -12.81 -13.47
N GLU A 124 -17.77 -14.08 -13.41
CA GLU A 124 -17.25 -14.72 -12.19
C GLU A 124 -15.95 -14.04 -11.71
N HIS A 125 -15.03 -13.74 -12.62
CA HIS A 125 -13.78 -13.05 -12.30
C HIS A 125 -14.04 -11.64 -11.74
N VAL A 126 -14.88 -10.84 -12.39
CA VAL A 126 -15.19 -9.48 -11.92
C VAL A 126 -15.96 -9.50 -10.60
N PHE A 127 -16.86 -10.47 -10.42
CA PHE A 127 -17.56 -10.68 -9.15
C PHE A 127 -16.57 -10.86 -7.99
N HIS A 128 -15.56 -11.73 -8.14
CA HIS A 128 -14.53 -11.92 -7.12
C HIS A 128 -13.72 -10.65 -6.85
N GLN A 129 -13.35 -9.88 -7.89
CA GLN A 129 -12.65 -8.60 -7.74
C GLN A 129 -13.47 -7.60 -6.92
N LEU A 130 -14.77 -7.47 -7.21
CA LEU A 130 -15.66 -6.56 -6.48
C LEU A 130 -15.87 -6.98 -5.02
N GLN A 131 -15.96 -8.29 -4.74
CA GLN A 131 -16.03 -8.81 -3.37
C GLN A 131 -14.74 -8.60 -2.58
N ASN A 132 -13.59 -8.67 -3.23
CA ASN A 132 -12.29 -8.47 -2.61
C ASN A 132 -12.02 -7.00 -2.24
N LYS A 133 -12.75 -6.05 -2.83
CA LYS A 133 -12.50 -4.62 -2.64
C LYS A 133 -12.57 -4.13 -1.19
N PRO A 134 -13.66 -4.33 -0.43
CA PRO A 134 -13.73 -3.89 0.97
C PRO A 134 -12.67 -4.58 1.86
N TRP A 135 -12.36 -5.85 1.58
CA TRP A 135 -11.31 -6.59 2.28
C TRP A 135 -9.92 -6.03 2.00
N SER A 136 -9.61 -5.72 0.73
CA SER A 136 -8.32 -5.14 0.31
C SER A 136 -8.12 -3.76 0.94
N ALA A 137 -9.17 -2.92 0.94
CA ALA A 137 -9.14 -1.61 1.58
C ALA A 137 -8.81 -1.69 3.08
N LEU A 138 -9.43 -2.64 3.78
CA LEU A 138 -9.17 -2.89 5.19
C LEU A 138 -7.75 -3.42 5.41
N TYR A 139 -7.30 -4.36 4.57
CA TYR A 139 -5.96 -4.97 4.63
C TYR A 139 -4.87 -3.91 4.50
N VAL A 140 -4.92 -3.10 3.43
CA VAL A 140 -3.92 -2.06 3.12
C VAL A 140 -3.82 -1.05 4.26
N ALA A 141 -4.96 -0.57 4.79
CA ALA A 141 -4.93 0.37 5.90
C ALA A 141 -4.38 -0.28 7.18
N CYS A 142 -4.76 -1.53 7.48
CA CYS A 142 -4.29 -2.23 8.67
C CYS A 142 -2.76 -2.45 8.66
N ILE A 143 -2.24 -3.01 7.56
CA ILE A 143 -0.82 -3.30 7.41
C ILE A 143 0.01 -2.00 7.42
N PHE A 144 -0.47 -0.94 6.77
CA PHE A 144 0.23 0.35 6.73
C PHE A 144 0.45 0.94 8.13
N PHE A 145 -0.61 1.10 8.94
CA PHE A 145 -0.48 1.66 10.29
C PHE A 145 0.31 0.75 11.24
N MET A 146 0.20 -0.57 11.07
CA MET A 146 0.99 -1.53 11.84
C MET A 146 2.49 -1.40 11.52
N LEU A 147 2.84 -1.34 10.23
CA LEU A 147 4.23 -1.25 9.79
C LEU A 147 4.85 0.13 10.07
N ILE A 148 4.08 1.22 10.11
CA ILE A 148 4.56 2.50 10.66
C ILE A 148 5.08 2.30 12.09
N SER A 149 4.31 1.60 12.92
CA SER A 149 4.71 1.34 14.31
C SER A 149 5.95 0.45 14.40
N LEU A 150 6.06 -0.53 13.51
CA LEU A 150 7.25 -1.37 13.40
C LEU A 150 8.47 -0.57 12.94
N GLY A 151 8.32 0.34 11.97
CA GLY A 151 9.38 1.24 11.51
C GLY A 151 9.91 2.14 12.64
N VAL A 152 9.02 2.67 13.48
CA VAL A 152 9.42 3.41 14.69
C VAL A 152 10.15 2.52 15.70
N LEU A 153 9.70 1.28 15.89
CA LEU A 153 10.33 0.32 16.80
C LEU A 153 11.75 -0.04 16.34
N THR A 154 11.94 -0.24 15.03
CA THR A 154 13.24 -0.48 14.41
C THR A 154 14.15 0.74 14.54
N PHE A 155 13.66 1.94 14.25
CA PHE A 155 14.46 3.15 14.40
C PHE A 155 14.88 3.36 15.87
N TYR A 156 13.97 3.13 16.81
CA TYR A 156 14.27 3.17 18.24
C TYR A 156 15.36 2.16 18.67
N ALA A 157 15.30 0.92 18.15
CA ALA A 157 16.35 -0.08 18.41
C ALA A 157 17.71 0.36 17.85
N ILE A 158 17.74 0.89 16.62
CA ILE A 158 18.95 1.43 15.98
C ILE A 158 19.56 2.53 16.84
N GLN A 159 18.77 3.50 17.30
CA GLN A 159 19.27 4.61 18.12
C GLN A 159 19.91 4.15 19.44
N GLN A 160 19.37 3.09 20.06
CA GLN A 160 19.95 2.53 21.29
C GLN A 160 21.26 1.79 21.04
N VAL A 161 21.33 0.99 19.97
CA VAL A 161 22.54 0.22 19.63
C VAL A 161 23.65 1.16 19.13
N ALA A 162 23.28 2.20 18.40
CA ALA A 162 24.22 3.22 17.93
C ALA A 162 24.70 4.18 19.03
N GLN A 163 24.13 4.09 20.24
CA GLN A 163 24.45 4.99 21.36
C GLN A 163 24.31 6.47 20.98
N ALA A 164 23.23 6.79 20.27
CA ALA A 164 23.03 8.14 19.74
C ALA A 164 22.80 9.16 20.85
N GLY A 165 23.62 10.22 20.86
CA GLY A 165 23.58 11.26 21.88
C GLY A 165 22.47 12.29 21.77
N TRP A 166 21.64 12.28 20.72
CA TRP A 166 20.56 13.27 20.49
C TRP A 166 19.14 12.67 20.62
N SER A 167 19.03 11.35 20.55
CA SER A 167 17.76 10.62 20.57
C SER A 167 17.11 10.39 21.95
N PRO A 168 17.83 10.40 23.10
CA PRO A 168 17.25 10.12 24.41
C PRO A 168 16.01 10.95 24.76
N VAL A 169 15.99 12.24 24.44
CA VAL A 169 14.83 13.12 24.70
C VAL A 169 13.58 12.75 23.87
N LEU A 170 13.73 11.94 22.82
CA LEU A 170 12.64 11.50 21.94
C LEU A 170 12.16 10.06 22.24
N PHE A 171 12.87 9.30 23.07
CA PHE A 171 12.56 7.88 23.30
C PHE A 171 11.16 7.63 23.85
N ARG A 172 10.60 8.52 24.68
CA ARG A 172 9.22 8.37 25.18
C ARG A 172 8.18 8.61 24.09
N VAL A 173 8.45 9.52 23.16
CA VAL A 173 7.61 9.74 21.99
C VAL A 173 7.57 8.47 21.13
N MET A 174 8.74 7.88 20.85
CA MET A 174 8.84 6.62 20.10
C MET A 174 8.16 5.44 20.82
N GLN A 175 8.32 5.32 22.14
CA GLN A 175 7.63 4.31 22.96
C GLN A 175 6.10 4.49 22.98
N GLY A 176 5.63 5.74 22.89
CA GLY A 176 4.22 6.09 22.75
C GLY A 176 3.67 5.65 21.40
N ILE A 177 4.37 5.99 20.31
CA ILE A 177 3.97 5.62 18.94
C ILE A 177 3.91 4.10 18.78
N THR A 178 4.94 3.38 19.23
CA THR A 178 5.01 1.91 19.16
C THR A 178 3.99 1.20 20.06
N ALA A 179 3.15 1.92 20.82
CA ALA A 179 2.03 1.33 21.54
C ALA A 179 0.91 0.82 20.64
N TYR A 180 0.84 1.30 19.40
CA TYR A 180 -0.14 0.81 18.44
C TYR A 180 0.19 -0.59 17.91
N LEU A 181 1.48 -0.97 17.83
CA LEU A 181 1.92 -2.26 17.28
C LEU A 181 1.14 -3.47 17.83
N PRO A 182 0.99 -3.68 19.16
CA PRO A 182 0.21 -4.82 19.67
C PRO A 182 -1.28 -4.79 19.28
N VAL A 183 -1.87 -3.61 19.15
CA VAL A 183 -3.28 -3.46 18.75
C VAL A 183 -3.43 -3.75 17.27
N GLY A 184 -2.61 -3.12 16.43
CA GLY A 184 -2.58 -3.35 14.98
C GLY A 184 -2.28 -4.81 14.64
N SER A 185 -1.34 -5.45 15.35
CA SER A 185 -0.98 -6.85 15.12
C SER A 185 -2.12 -7.82 15.37
N VAL A 186 -2.97 -7.56 16.38
CA VAL A 186 -4.12 -8.43 16.67
C VAL A 186 -5.16 -8.32 15.55
N ILE A 187 -5.49 -7.09 15.14
CA ILE A 187 -6.46 -6.86 14.06
C ILE A 187 -5.94 -7.47 12.75
N PHE A 188 -4.67 -7.24 12.43
CA PHE A 188 -4.04 -7.79 11.24
C PHE A 188 -4.04 -9.32 11.25
N PHE A 189 -3.64 -9.94 12.36
CA PHE A 189 -3.65 -11.40 12.49
C PHE A 189 -5.05 -12.00 12.32
N ILE A 190 -6.10 -11.34 12.84
CA ILE A 190 -7.49 -11.75 12.62
C ILE A 190 -7.81 -11.74 11.12
N ILE A 191 -7.43 -10.69 10.38
CA ILE A 191 -7.65 -10.61 8.92
C ILE A 191 -6.96 -11.77 8.19
N LEU A 192 -5.74 -12.14 8.60
CA LEU A 192 -5.02 -13.28 8.02
C LEU A 192 -5.74 -14.62 8.29
N VAL A 193 -6.24 -14.83 9.50
CA VAL A 193 -7.00 -16.03 9.86
C VAL A 193 -8.31 -16.11 9.07
N LEU A 194 -9.01 -14.99 8.90
CA LEU A 194 -10.25 -14.93 8.10
C LEU A 194 -10.02 -15.32 6.64
N GLY A 195 -8.82 -15.11 6.09
CA GLY A 195 -8.45 -15.58 4.75
C GLY A 195 -8.38 -17.10 4.67
N GLY A 196 -7.76 -17.75 5.65
CA GLY A 196 -7.73 -19.22 5.72
C GLY A 196 -9.06 -19.86 6.12
N LEU A 197 -10.01 -19.09 6.65
CA LEU A 197 -11.40 -19.49 6.86
C LEU A 197 -12.30 -19.18 5.65
N HIS A 198 -11.69 -18.84 4.51
CA HIS A 198 -12.37 -18.53 3.25
C HIS A 198 -13.44 -17.42 3.36
N GLN A 199 -13.24 -16.45 4.25
CA GLN A 199 -14.12 -15.27 4.37
C GLN A 199 -13.78 -14.19 3.33
N HIS A 200 -12.58 -14.27 2.75
CA HIS A 200 -12.12 -13.44 1.64
C HIS A 200 -11.14 -14.24 0.76
N HIS A 201 -10.96 -13.78 -0.47
CA HIS A 201 -10.13 -14.45 -1.48
C HIS A 201 -9.00 -13.53 -1.95
N LEU A 202 -8.32 -12.87 -1.01
CA LEU A 202 -7.22 -11.97 -1.34
C LEU A 202 -5.98 -12.72 -1.83
N PHE A 203 -5.73 -13.93 -1.31
CA PHE A 203 -4.58 -14.75 -1.66
C PHE A 203 -4.99 -15.88 -2.60
N THR A 204 -4.56 -15.82 -3.85
CA THR A 204 -4.95 -16.80 -4.89
C THR A 204 -4.50 -18.22 -4.56
N TRP A 205 -3.36 -18.37 -3.88
CA TRP A 205 -2.85 -19.68 -3.43
C TRP A 205 -3.68 -20.34 -2.32
N MET A 206 -4.58 -19.60 -1.66
CA MET A 206 -5.52 -20.16 -0.68
C MET A 206 -6.81 -20.69 -1.32
N ALA A 207 -7.00 -20.53 -2.64
CA ALA A 207 -8.20 -21.02 -3.31
C ALA A 207 -8.26 -22.56 -3.34
N GLU A 208 -9.47 -23.10 -3.29
CA GLU A 208 -9.69 -24.54 -3.26
C GLU A 208 -9.27 -25.21 -4.57
N GLY A 209 -8.59 -26.35 -4.44
CA GLY A 209 -8.18 -27.18 -5.57
C GLY A 209 -6.93 -26.70 -6.32
N VAL A 210 -6.30 -25.58 -5.92
CA VAL A 210 -5.11 -25.03 -6.61
C VAL A 210 -3.91 -25.96 -6.55
N THR A 211 -3.75 -26.72 -5.47
CA THR A 211 -2.64 -27.67 -5.28
C THR A 211 -2.98 -29.11 -5.69
N THR A 212 -4.23 -29.40 -6.05
CA THR A 212 -4.70 -30.78 -6.28
C THR A 212 -4.65 -31.11 -7.77
N LYS A 213 -3.73 -32.01 -8.17
CA LYS A 213 -3.62 -32.48 -9.55
C LYS A 213 -4.96 -33.06 -10.03
N GLY A 214 -5.45 -32.55 -11.17
CA GLY A 214 -6.74 -32.95 -11.77
C GLY A 214 -7.94 -32.09 -11.36
N SER A 215 -7.75 -31.10 -10.48
CA SER A 215 -8.75 -30.04 -10.24
C SER A 215 -8.80 -29.06 -11.42
N ALA A 216 -9.96 -28.44 -11.66
CA ALA A 216 -10.11 -27.37 -12.64
C ALA A 216 -9.24 -26.14 -12.33
N ASN A 217 -8.95 -25.91 -11.05
CA ASN A 217 -8.17 -24.77 -10.57
C ASN A 217 -6.67 -25.11 -10.36
N TYR A 218 -6.22 -26.29 -10.78
CA TYR A 218 -4.84 -26.73 -10.52
C TYR A 218 -3.82 -25.80 -11.19
N ASP A 219 -2.90 -25.28 -10.40
CA ASP A 219 -1.78 -24.48 -10.86
C ASP A 219 -0.46 -25.15 -10.45
N GLU A 220 0.33 -25.58 -11.44
CA GLU A 220 1.58 -26.30 -11.21
C GLU A 220 2.62 -25.46 -10.46
N MET A 221 2.69 -24.16 -10.73
CA MET A 221 3.66 -23.29 -10.08
C MET A 221 3.29 -23.02 -8.62
N ILE A 222 2.01 -22.78 -8.33
CA ILE A 222 1.54 -22.62 -6.96
C ILE A 222 1.69 -23.94 -6.19
N ALA A 223 1.34 -25.08 -6.81
CA ALA A 223 1.54 -26.39 -6.21
C ALA A 223 3.00 -26.67 -5.87
N GLY A 224 3.95 -26.25 -6.71
CA GLY A 224 5.39 -26.32 -6.44
C GLY A 224 5.83 -25.47 -5.24
N LYS A 225 5.12 -24.38 -4.93
CA LYS A 225 5.39 -23.49 -3.79
C LYS A 225 4.63 -23.88 -2.50
N SER A 226 3.77 -24.90 -2.55
CA SER A 226 2.91 -25.33 -1.42
C SER A 226 3.67 -25.72 -0.14
N GLY A 227 4.93 -26.17 -0.26
CA GLY A 227 5.80 -26.42 0.90
C GLY A 227 6.02 -25.17 1.76
N TYR A 228 6.00 -23.98 1.16
CA TYR A 228 6.11 -22.70 1.84
C TYR A 228 4.75 -22.00 2.01
N LEU A 229 3.90 -22.02 0.98
CA LEU A 229 2.58 -21.39 0.90
C LEU A 229 1.43 -22.29 1.41
N ASN A 230 1.67 -23.15 2.39
CA ASN A 230 0.57 -23.83 3.07
C ASN A 230 0.06 -22.98 4.24
N PHE A 231 -1.26 -22.95 4.41
CA PHE A 231 -1.89 -22.10 5.42
C PHE A 231 -1.37 -22.31 6.86
N PRO A 232 -1.24 -23.55 7.38
CA PRO A 232 -0.75 -23.77 8.74
C PRO A 232 0.67 -23.23 8.97
N PHE A 233 1.57 -23.42 8.00
CA PHE A 233 2.94 -22.91 8.11
C PHE A 233 2.97 -21.38 7.97
N TRP A 234 2.25 -20.82 7.00
CA TRP A 234 2.15 -19.38 6.77
C TRP A 234 1.60 -18.63 7.99
N ILE A 235 0.51 -19.10 8.58
CA ILE A 235 -0.08 -18.44 9.77
C ILE A 235 0.81 -18.59 11.02
N SER A 236 1.52 -19.72 11.15
CA SER A 236 2.48 -19.94 12.24
C SER A 236 3.69 -19.01 12.15
N ARG A 237 4.22 -18.78 10.93
CA ARG A 237 5.28 -17.78 10.69
C ARG A 237 4.78 -16.38 11.05
N ALA A 238 3.58 -16.02 10.60
CA ALA A 238 3.00 -14.72 10.92
C ALA A 238 2.87 -14.52 12.44
N ALA A 239 2.37 -15.53 13.17
CA ALA A 239 2.27 -15.49 14.63
C ALA A 239 3.64 -15.32 15.30
N LEU A 240 4.67 -16.03 14.83
CA LEU A 240 6.04 -15.93 15.35
C LEU A 240 6.61 -14.52 15.18
N PHE A 241 6.43 -13.90 14.01
CA PHE A 241 6.92 -12.55 13.73
C PHE A 241 6.23 -11.50 14.60
N LEU A 242 4.90 -11.53 14.65
CA LEU A 242 4.11 -10.62 15.48
C LEU A 242 4.43 -10.78 16.96
N LEU A 243 4.61 -12.01 17.45
CA LEU A 243 5.02 -12.27 18.82
C LEU A 243 6.41 -11.69 19.09
N GLY A 244 7.39 -11.96 18.23
CA GLY A 244 8.77 -11.48 18.39
C GLY A 244 8.85 -9.95 18.47
N TRP A 245 8.17 -9.24 17.58
CA TRP A 245 8.14 -7.78 17.59
C TRP A 245 7.44 -7.22 18.84
N ASN A 246 6.31 -7.80 19.23
CA ASN A 246 5.56 -7.37 20.42
C ASN A 246 6.31 -7.66 21.73
N LEU A 247 7.00 -8.79 21.84
CA LEU A 247 7.84 -9.13 22.99
C LEU A 247 8.99 -8.13 23.13
N TYR A 248 9.68 -7.80 22.03
CA TYR A 248 10.72 -6.77 22.04
C TYR A 248 10.18 -5.44 22.55
N ARG A 249 9.06 -4.96 21.97
CA ARG A 249 8.40 -3.72 22.37
C ARG A 249 8.05 -3.71 23.86
N TYR A 250 7.48 -4.80 24.37
CA TYR A 250 7.09 -4.94 25.77
C TYR A 250 8.29 -4.90 26.71
N PHE A 251 9.30 -5.75 26.47
CA PHE A 251 10.48 -5.83 27.34
C PHE A 251 11.34 -4.57 27.27
N SER A 252 11.50 -3.98 26.09
CA SER A 252 12.28 -2.74 25.95
C SER A 252 11.67 -1.60 26.76
N ARG A 253 10.34 -1.41 26.67
CA ARG A 253 9.63 -0.41 27.49
C ARG A 253 9.72 -0.75 28.98
N LYS A 254 9.52 -2.01 29.37
CA LYS A 254 9.59 -2.45 30.77
C LYS A 254 10.95 -2.15 31.39
N ASN A 255 12.03 -2.53 30.74
CA ASN A 255 13.40 -2.28 31.21
C ASN A 255 13.72 -0.77 31.21
N CYS A 256 13.20 0.00 30.24
CA CYS A 256 13.42 1.44 30.21
C CYS A 256 12.78 2.15 31.41
N LEU A 257 11.57 1.76 31.82
CA LEU A 257 10.95 2.28 33.04
C LEU A 257 11.68 1.82 34.31
N ALA A 258 12.15 0.57 34.34
CA ALA A 258 12.95 0.09 35.45
C ALA A 258 14.29 0.85 35.59
N GLN A 259 14.87 1.30 34.47
CA GLN A 259 16.10 2.09 34.45
C GLN A 259 15.92 3.48 35.09
N ASP A 260 14.73 4.09 34.98
CA ASP A 260 14.46 5.41 35.58
C ASP A 260 14.52 5.38 37.11
N GLU A 261 14.20 4.23 37.71
CA GLU A 261 14.14 4.05 39.17
C GLU A 261 15.36 3.27 39.71
N ALA A 262 16.28 2.85 38.83
CA ALA A 262 17.47 2.10 39.20
C ALA A 262 18.65 3.00 39.58
N SER A 263 19.51 2.50 40.48
CA SER A 263 20.76 3.18 40.88
C SER A 263 21.96 2.84 39.99
N ASP A 264 21.87 1.79 39.18
CA ASP A 264 22.91 1.34 38.23
C ASP A 264 22.44 1.41 36.77
N ASN A 265 23.28 0.98 35.82
CA ASN A 265 22.96 0.96 34.38
C ASN A 265 22.70 -0.47 33.85
N SER A 266 22.26 -1.38 34.72
CA SER A 266 22.03 -2.79 34.36
C SER A 266 20.94 -2.93 33.29
N PHE A 267 19.83 -2.21 33.44
CA PHE A 267 18.71 -2.24 32.49
C PHE A 267 19.05 -1.59 31.15
N TYR A 268 19.88 -0.54 31.14
CA TYR A 268 20.43 0.03 29.91
C TYR A 268 21.22 -1.02 29.11
N LYS A 269 22.17 -1.71 29.76
CA LYS A 269 22.96 -2.78 29.10
C LYS A 269 22.08 -3.94 28.65
N LYS A 270 21.04 -4.29 29.41
CA LYS A 270 20.06 -5.32 29.04
C LYS A 270 19.28 -4.91 27.79
N ASN A 271 18.82 -3.66 27.71
CA ASN A 271 18.13 -3.14 26.54
C ASN A 271 19.05 -3.03 25.32
N PHE A 272 20.32 -2.65 25.49
CA PHE A 272 21.30 -2.65 24.40
C PHE A 272 21.42 -4.04 23.75
N LYS A 273 21.62 -5.09 24.57
CA LYS A 273 21.69 -6.49 24.08
C LYS A 273 20.38 -6.94 23.44
N LEU A 274 19.25 -6.58 24.05
CA LEU A 274 17.93 -6.91 23.54
C LEU A 274 17.67 -6.25 22.17
N SER A 275 18.05 -4.97 22.01
CA SER A 275 17.92 -4.23 20.76
C SER A 275 18.82 -4.80 19.67
N ALA A 276 20.07 -5.18 19.99
CA ALA A 276 20.95 -5.85 19.03
C ALA A 276 20.37 -7.20 18.54
N GLY A 277 19.87 -8.04 19.46
CA GLY A 277 19.21 -9.30 19.10
C GLY A 277 17.92 -9.08 18.31
N PHE A 278 17.13 -8.06 18.67
CA PHE A 278 15.93 -7.69 17.92
C PHE A 278 16.25 -7.24 16.50
N LEU A 279 17.32 -6.47 16.26
CA LEU A 279 17.66 -6.03 14.90
C LEU A 279 18.03 -7.21 13.98
N VAL A 280 18.72 -8.22 14.49
CA VAL A 280 19.00 -9.46 13.74
C VAL A 280 17.70 -10.22 13.44
N PHE A 281 16.85 -10.41 14.45
CA PHE A 281 15.53 -11.03 14.26
C PHE A 281 14.65 -10.24 13.29
N PHE A 282 14.68 -8.91 13.37
CA PHE A 282 13.90 -8.00 12.57
C PHE A 282 14.26 -8.14 11.09
N ILE A 283 15.54 -8.10 10.71
CA ILE A 283 15.94 -8.21 9.30
C ILE A 283 15.45 -9.52 8.67
N VAL A 284 15.54 -10.65 9.39
CA VAL A 284 15.07 -11.94 8.87
C VAL A 284 13.53 -11.99 8.81
N SER A 285 12.85 -11.59 9.88
CA SER A 285 11.38 -11.62 9.95
C SER A 285 10.73 -10.62 9.00
N GLU A 286 11.35 -9.47 8.76
CA GLU A 286 10.90 -8.43 7.81
C GLU A 286 10.89 -8.98 6.38
N SER A 287 11.97 -9.64 5.95
CA SER A 287 12.07 -10.08 4.56
C SER A 287 11.08 -11.22 4.30
N ILE A 288 10.95 -12.15 5.24
CA ILE A 288 9.95 -13.22 5.16
C ILE A 288 8.53 -12.64 5.25
N MET A 289 8.30 -11.60 6.06
CA MET A 289 7.02 -10.90 6.13
C MET A 289 6.65 -10.28 4.77
N ALA A 290 7.57 -9.61 4.09
CA ALA A 290 7.30 -9.02 2.79
C ALA A 290 6.90 -10.09 1.77
N TRP A 291 7.55 -11.27 1.81
CA TRP A 291 7.15 -12.40 0.98
C TRP A 291 5.77 -12.93 1.33
N ASP A 292 5.50 -13.14 2.61
CA ASP A 292 4.27 -13.75 3.09
C ASP A 292 3.04 -12.85 2.95
N TRP A 293 3.16 -11.55 3.21
CA TRP A 293 2.01 -10.64 3.39
C TRP A 293 1.80 -9.68 2.21
N LEU A 294 2.76 -9.56 1.30
CA LEU A 294 2.67 -8.64 0.17
C LEU A 294 3.01 -9.32 -1.16
N MET A 295 4.13 -10.05 -1.24
CA MET A 295 4.49 -10.74 -2.49
C MET A 295 3.53 -11.90 -2.79
N SER A 296 3.04 -12.60 -1.77
CA SER A 296 2.16 -13.75 -1.93
C SER A 296 0.75 -13.43 -2.47
N PHE A 297 0.39 -12.15 -2.63
CA PHE A 297 -0.82 -11.76 -3.38
C PHE A 297 -0.72 -12.20 -4.85
N ASP A 298 0.50 -12.19 -5.40
CA ASP A 298 0.80 -12.67 -6.75
C ASP A 298 1.84 -13.80 -6.66
N PRO A 299 1.40 -15.06 -6.46
CA PRO A 299 2.31 -16.19 -6.30
C PRO A 299 3.02 -16.55 -7.61
N HIS A 300 2.69 -15.93 -8.75
CA HIS A 300 3.39 -16.11 -10.02
C HIS A 300 4.60 -15.19 -10.14
N TRP A 301 4.63 -14.10 -9.37
CA TRP A 301 5.73 -13.15 -9.37
C TRP A 301 6.70 -13.36 -8.20
N PHE A 302 7.97 -13.04 -8.40
CA PHE A 302 8.97 -13.00 -7.33
C PHE A 302 10.03 -11.92 -7.60
N SER A 303 10.58 -11.35 -6.52
CA SER A 303 11.68 -10.38 -6.64
C SER A 303 12.54 -10.38 -5.37
N THR A 304 13.85 -10.44 -5.55
CA THR A 304 14.83 -10.54 -4.44
C THR A 304 14.91 -9.27 -3.61
N LEU A 305 14.80 -8.09 -4.24
CA LEU A 305 14.91 -6.78 -3.59
C LEU A 305 13.63 -6.35 -2.85
N PHE A 306 12.53 -7.09 -3.03
CA PHE A 306 11.21 -6.67 -2.58
C PHE A 306 11.12 -6.41 -1.07
N GLY A 307 11.76 -7.24 -0.23
CA GLY A 307 11.79 -7.01 1.22
C GLY A 307 12.36 -5.63 1.57
N TRP A 308 13.57 -5.32 1.10
CA TRP A 308 14.20 -4.02 1.39
C TRP A 308 13.40 -2.83 0.87
N TYR A 309 12.72 -2.99 -0.27
CA TYR A 309 11.79 -1.99 -0.79
C TYR A 309 10.64 -1.74 0.20
N VAL A 310 9.96 -2.80 0.66
CA VAL A 310 8.89 -2.71 1.67
C VAL A 310 9.41 -2.07 2.96
N PHE A 311 10.58 -2.50 3.45
CA PHE A 311 11.22 -1.91 4.63
C PHE A 311 11.39 -0.40 4.49
N ALA A 312 11.99 0.06 3.39
CA ALA A 312 12.21 1.48 3.17
C ALA A 312 10.88 2.26 3.19
N SER A 313 9.81 1.73 2.58
CA SER A 313 8.50 2.39 2.53
C SER A 313 7.92 2.69 3.91
N PHE A 314 7.89 1.70 4.80
CA PHE A 314 7.33 1.92 6.14
C PHE A 314 8.33 2.57 7.11
N PHE A 315 9.64 2.42 6.88
CA PHE A 315 10.67 3.03 7.73
C PHE A 315 10.70 4.55 7.59
N VAL A 316 10.61 5.09 6.35
CA VAL A 316 10.44 6.52 6.10
C VAL A 316 9.18 7.04 6.79
N SER A 317 8.07 6.31 6.64
CA SER A 317 6.78 6.66 7.24
C SER A 317 6.86 6.68 8.78
N GLY A 318 7.61 5.76 9.39
CA GLY A 318 7.88 5.73 10.83
C GLY A 318 8.64 6.97 11.32
N ILE A 319 9.75 7.34 10.66
CA ILE A 319 10.54 8.53 10.99
C ILE A 319 9.70 9.80 10.85
N THR A 320 8.92 9.88 9.77
CA THR A 320 7.97 10.98 9.52
C THR A 320 6.97 11.10 10.66
N THR A 321 6.41 9.98 11.12
CA THR A 321 5.45 9.95 12.24
C THR A 321 6.10 10.40 13.55
N ILE A 322 7.35 10.02 13.83
CA ILE A 322 8.10 10.51 14.99
C ILE A 322 8.22 12.04 14.94
N SER A 323 8.61 12.58 13.78
CA SER A 323 8.74 14.03 13.57
C SER A 323 7.43 14.76 13.82
N MET A 324 6.32 14.29 13.23
CA MET A 324 5.01 14.92 13.36
C MET A 324 4.49 14.89 14.81
N VAL A 325 4.60 13.75 15.51
CA VAL A 325 4.17 13.65 16.91
C VAL A 325 5.04 14.53 17.82
N THR A 326 6.35 14.58 17.57
CA THR A 326 7.29 15.43 18.31
C THR A 326 6.94 16.91 18.12
N LEU A 327 6.72 17.36 16.89
CA LEU A 327 6.30 18.72 16.59
C LEU A 327 4.96 19.09 17.23
N TYR A 328 3.99 18.17 17.21
CA TYR A 328 2.71 18.37 17.88
C TYR A 328 2.89 18.57 19.39
N LEU A 329 3.62 17.69 20.07
CA LEU A 329 3.86 17.79 21.52
C LEU A 329 4.66 19.05 21.87
N LYS A 330 5.67 19.40 21.07
CA LYS A 330 6.46 20.64 21.22
C LYS A 330 5.58 21.88 21.09
N SER A 331 4.66 21.92 20.12
CA SER A 331 3.73 23.05 19.94
C SER A 331 2.77 23.25 21.11
N LYS A 332 2.58 22.22 21.94
CA LYS A 332 1.77 22.24 23.16
C LYS A 332 2.59 22.45 24.44
N GLY A 333 3.90 22.68 24.33
CA GLY A 333 4.78 22.92 25.47
C GLY A 333 5.12 21.68 26.29
N TYR A 334 4.91 20.46 25.75
CA TYR A 334 5.19 19.22 26.48
C TYR A 334 6.63 18.71 26.33
N LEU A 335 7.43 19.31 25.43
CA LEU A 335 8.80 18.92 25.13
C LEU A 335 9.71 20.15 25.25
N GLU A 336 10.25 20.38 26.44
CA GLU A 336 11.10 21.53 26.77
C GLU A 336 12.52 21.35 26.19
N ASN A 337 13.08 20.14 26.27
CA ASN A 337 14.47 19.85 25.90
C ASN A 337 14.65 19.55 24.40
N VAL A 338 13.61 19.76 23.59
CA VAL A 338 13.64 19.55 22.14
C VAL A 338 13.74 20.91 21.45
N ASN A 339 14.84 21.13 20.73
CA ASN A 339 15.09 22.37 19.98
C ASN A 339 15.02 22.16 18.45
N SER A 340 15.33 23.20 17.67
CA SER A 340 15.30 23.15 16.21
C SER A 340 16.31 22.16 15.61
N SER A 341 17.40 21.86 16.31
CA SER A 341 18.44 20.92 15.88
C SER A 341 17.93 19.48 15.88
N HIS A 342 17.17 19.08 16.90
CA HIS A 342 16.51 17.78 16.94
C HIS A 342 15.50 17.62 15.79
N ILE A 343 14.74 18.67 15.50
CA ILE A 343 13.78 18.71 14.39
C ILE A 343 14.50 18.65 13.03
N HIS A 344 15.61 19.37 12.89
CA HIS A 344 16.48 19.31 11.72
C HIS A 344 17.00 17.89 11.50
N ASP A 345 17.42 17.22 12.57
CA ASP A 345 17.96 15.86 12.51
C ASP A 345 16.89 14.82 12.12
N LEU A 346 15.68 14.93 12.64
CA LEU A 346 14.57 14.10 12.16
C LEU A 346 14.25 14.37 10.68
N SER A 347 14.29 15.63 10.26
CA SER A 347 14.00 16.03 8.89
C SER A 347 15.07 15.56 7.89
N LYS A 348 16.36 15.56 8.28
CA LYS A 348 17.44 15.02 7.45
C LYS A 348 17.33 13.50 7.32
N PHE A 349 16.96 12.79 8.39
CA PHE A 349 16.73 11.35 8.33
C PHE A 349 15.52 11.01 7.43
N MET A 350 14.41 11.74 7.59
CA MET A 350 13.24 11.59 6.72
C MET A 350 13.59 11.77 5.24
N PHE A 351 14.36 12.83 4.91
CA PHE A 351 14.81 13.08 3.54
C PHE A 351 15.80 12.04 3.01
N GLY A 352 16.83 11.69 3.80
CA GLY A 352 17.85 10.74 3.35
C GLY A 352 17.27 9.35 3.06
N ILE A 353 16.35 8.89 3.91
CA ILE A 353 15.72 7.57 3.72
C ILE A 353 14.66 7.62 2.60
N SER A 354 14.01 8.76 2.31
CA SER A 354 13.10 8.85 1.15
C SER A 354 13.85 8.74 -0.19
N VAL A 355 15.07 9.28 -0.26
CA VAL A 355 15.98 9.07 -1.42
C VAL A 355 16.39 7.60 -1.51
N PHE A 356 16.68 6.95 -0.38
CA PHE A 356 16.98 5.51 -0.34
C PHE A 356 15.81 4.66 -0.84
N TRP A 357 14.57 4.96 -0.44
CA TRP A 357 13.38 4.31 -0.98
C TRP A 357 13.29 4.47 -2.51
N THR A 358 13.54 5.69 -3.01
CA THR A 358 13.51 5.97 -4.46
C THR A 358 14.53 5.14 -5.22
N TYR A 359 15.73 4.98 -4.66
CA TYR A 359 16.76 4.12 -5.24
C TYR A 359 16.29 2.66 -5.35
N LEU A 360 15.65 2.12 -4.30
CA LEU A 360 15.15 0.75 -4.31
C LEU A 360 13.99 0.58 -5.29
N TRP A 361 13.06 1.53 -5.32
CA TRP A 361 11.96 1.56 -6.28
C TRP A 361 12.49 1.55 -7.72
N PHE A 362 13.42 2.45 -8.03
CA PHE A 362 13.97 2.61 -9.37
C PHE A 362 14.81 1.41 -9.78
N SER A 363 15.66 0.88 -8.90
CA SER A 363 16.49 -0.30 -9.21
C SER A 363 15.65 -1.55 -9.46
N GLN A 364 14.57 -1.77 -8.69
CA GLN A 364 13.65 -2.87 -8.94
C GLN A 364 12.92 -2.70 -10.29
N PHE A 365 12.36 -1.51 -10.54
CA PHE A 365 11.66 -1.22 -11.78
C PHE A 365 12.56 -1.33 -13.01
N MET A 366 13.72 -0.66 -12.98
CA MET A 366 14.63 -0.56 -14.12
C MET A 366 15.17 -1.93 -14.53
N LEU A 367 15.53 -2.80 -13.58
CA LEU A 367 16.08 -4.12 -13.91
C LEU A 367 15.05 -5.04 -14.58
N ILE A 368 13.80 -5.05 -14.11
CA ILE A 368 12.73 -5.84 -14.72
C ILE A 368 12.31 -5.24 -16.06
N TRP A 369 12.22 -3.91 -16.15
CA TRP A 369 11.90 -3.22 -17.40
C TRP A 369 12.97 -3.43 -18.49
N TYR A 370 14.25 -3.40 -18.11
CA TYR A 370 15.37 -3.54 -19.04
C TYR A 370 15.49 -4.95 -19.60
N ALA A 371 15.36 -5.98 -18.76
CA ALA A 371 15.46 -7.38 -19.20
C ALA A 371 14.17 -7.92 -19.83
N ASN A 372 13.01 -7.38 -19.43
CA ASN A 372 11.68 -7.67 -19.99
C ASN A 372 11.42 -9.18 -20.18
N ILE A 373 11.67 -9.97 -19.13
CA ILE A 373 11.34 -11.39 -19.12
C ILE A 373 9.80 -11.51 -19.00
N PRO A 374 9.12 -12.23 -19.92
CA PRO A 374 7.66 -12.22 -20.00
C PRO A 374 6.93 -12.60 -18.71
N GLU A 375 7.49 -13.52 -17.93
CA GLU A 375 6.90 -13.98 -16.67
C GLU A 375 6.91 -12.90 -15.57
N GLU A 376 7.95 -12.07 -15.52
CA GLU A 376 8.16 -11.09 -14.44
C GLU A 376 7.61 -9.70 -14.78
N ILE A 377 7.51 -9.34 -16.06
CA ILE A 377 7.12 -7.99 -16.48
C ILE A 377 5.63 -7.70 -16.27
N THR A 378 4.78 -8.73 -16.23
CA THR A 378 3.31 -8.61 -16.03
C THR A 378 2.96 -7.81 -14.78
N TYR A 379 3.77 -7.92 -13.73
CA TYR A 379 3.65 -7.15 -12.50
C TYR A 379 3.66 -5.63 -12.74
N PHE A 380 4.62 -5.13 -13.53
CA PHE A 380 4.73 -3.70 -13.85
C PHE A 380 3.79 -3.29 -14.97
N LYS A 381 3.55 -4.15 -15.95
CA LYS A 381 2.67 -3.85 -17.08
C LYS A 381 1.26 -3.52 -16.61
N THR A 382 0.67 -4.40 -15.78
CA THR A 382 -0.68 -4.17 -15.21
C THR A 382 -0.75 -2.89 -14.37
N ARG A 383 0.30 -2.58 -13.61
CA ARG A 383 0.39 -1.34 -12.81
C ARG A 383 0.55 -0.08 -13.66
N ILE A 384 1.29 -0.15 -14.76
CA ILE A 384 1.47 0.99 -15.66
C ILE A 384 0.21 1.23 -16.49
N ASP A 385 -0.43 0.17 -16.99
CA ASP A 385 -1.57 0.27 -17.90
C ASP A 385 -2.88 0.64 -17.15
N VAL A 386 -3.08 0.11 -15.93
CA VAL A 386 -4.32 0.27 -15.17
C VAL A 386 -4.19 1.25 -14.00
N TYR A 387 -3.02 1.32 -13.36
CA TYR A 387 -2.74 2.14 -12.17
C TYR A 387 -1.75 3.27 -12.47
N THR A 388 -1.75 3.82 -13.70
CA THR A 388 -0.75 4.80 -14.16
C THR A 388 -0.57 5.96 -13.19
N LEU A 389 -1.68 6.59 -12.77
CA LEU A 389 -1.63 7.76 -11.89
C LEU A 389 -1.16 7.39 -10.48
N PRO A 390 -1.72 6.36 -9.80
CA PRO A 390 -1.15 5.88 -8.54
C PRO A 390 0.33 5.49 -8.60
N PHE A 391 0.76 4.82 -9.68
CA PHE A 391 2.12 4.32 -9.85
C PHE A 391 3.14 5.46 -9.95
N TRP A 392 2.95 6.39 -10.87
CA TRP A 392 3.84 7.55 -11.04
C TRP A 392 3.63 8.63 -9.97
N GLY A 393 2.40 8.78 -9.47
CA GLY A 393 2.07 9.68 -8.38
C GLY A 393 2.83 9.35 -7.09
N ALA A 394 3.00 8.05 -6.77
CA ALA A 394 3.81 7.62 -5.64
C ALA A 394 5.27 8.11 -5.75
N VAL A 395 5.86 8.06 -6.95
CA VAL A 395 7.22 8.56 -7.19
C VAL A 395 7.29 10.07 -6.97
N VAL A 396 6.34 10.83 -7.53
CA VAL A 396 6.31 12.30 -7.36
C VAL A 396 6.20 12.68 -5.88
N MET A 397 5.33 12.01 -5.14
CA MET A 397 5.07 12.31 -3.73
C MET A 397 6.21 11.89 -2.80
N ASN A 398 6.83 10.72 -3.04
CA ASN A 398 7.87 10.17 -2.17
C ASN A 398 9.30 10.59 -2.57
N PHE A 399 9.50 11.14 -3.77
CA PHE A 399 10.80 11.59 -4.26
C PHE A 399 10.82 13.06 -4.64
N VAL A 400 10.09 13.46 -5.69
CA VAL A 400 10.21 14.80 -6.28
C VAL A 400 9.85 15.88 -5.26
N PHE A 401 8.72 15.70 -4.57
CA PHE A 401 8.29 16.64 -3.54
C PHE A 401 9.31 16.77 -2.38
N PRO A 402 9.68 15.69 -1.66
CA PRO A 402 10.64 15.81 -0.56
C PRO A 402 12.03 16.27 -1.02
N LEU A 403 12.45 15.96 -2.26
CA LEU A 403 13.69 16.47 -2.83
C LEU A 403 13.70 17.99 -2.95
N LEU A 404 12.62 18.58 -3.45
CA LEU A 404 12.55 20.03 -3.64
C LEU A 404 12.33 20.80 -2.33
N VAL A 405 11.63 20.19 -1.37
CA VAL A 405 11.26 20.84 -0.10
C VAL A 405 12.30 20.63 0.99
N LEU A 406 12.83 19.42 1.15
CA LEU A 406 13.72 19.02 2.24
C LEU A 406 15.19 19.01 1.82
N ILE A 407 15.59 19.73 0.78
CA ILE A 407 17.02 19.96 0.48
C ILE A 407 17.58 21.13 1.31
N ASN A 408 16.78 22.19 1.49
CA ASN A 408 17.18 23.41 2.18
C ASN A 408 17.27 23.17 3.71
N THR A 409 18.40 23.53 4.31
CA THR A 409 18.66 23.42 5.76
C THR A 409 17.75 24.29 6.61
N ASP A 410 17.33 25.44 6.12
CA ASP A 410 16.44 26.35 6.84
C ASP A 410 15.02 25.78 6.92
N PHE A 411 14.55 25.20 5.81
CA PHE A 411 13.22 24.58 5.74
C PHE A 411 13.09 23.37 6.66
N LYS A 412 14.18 22.63 6.89
CA LYS A 412 14.27 21.51 7.84
C LYS A 412 14.09 21.89 9.30
N ARG A 413 13.95 23.18 9.63
CA ARG A 413 13.72 23.67 11.00
C ARG A 413 12.33 24.27 11.18
N ILE A 414 11.56 24.42 10.10
CA ILE A 414 10.28 25.13 10.09
C ILE A 414 9.13 24.12 10.19
N ALA A 415 8.42 24.13 11.32
CA ALA A 415 7.41 23.12 11.63
C ALA A 415 6.29 22.99 10.58
N PRO A 416 5.67 24.06 10.04
CA PRO A 416 4.65 23.92 9.00
C PRO A 416 5.15 23.22 7.73
N ILE A 417 6.40 23.47 7.31
CA ILE A 417 6.99 22.86 6.12
C ILE A 417 7.19 21.36 6.36
N ILE A 418 7.71 21.00 7.54
CA ILE A 418 7.96 19.60 7.91
C ILE A 418 6.65 18.83 8.05
N ILE A 419 5.61 19.44 8.61
CA ILE A 419 4.27 18.83 8.71
C ILE A 419 3.68 18.64 7.31
N GLY A 420 3.76 19.65 6.44
CA GLY A 420 3.30 19.55 5.05
C GLY A 420 4.02 18.43 4.28
N ALA A 421 5.34 18.38 4.39
CA ALA A 421 6.14 17.30 3.78
C ALA A 421 5.83 15.93 4.38
N GLY A 422 5.64 15.85 5.70
CA GLY A 422 5.28 14.61 6.35
C GLY A 422 3.92 14.06 5.90
N VAL A 423 2.93 14.93 5.70
CA VAL A 423 1.63 14.53 5.14
C VAL A 423 1.79 13.97 3.72
N VAL A 424 2.55 14.66 2.85
CA VAL A 424 2.78 14.20 1.47
C VAL A 424 3.49 12.84 1.45
N ILE A 425 4.54 12.66 2.26
CA ILE A 425 5.29 11.39 2.37
C ILE A 425 4.40 10.26 2.89
N LEU A 426 3.60 10.50 3.94
CA LEU A 426 2.71 9.47 4.48
C LEU A 426 1.62 9.08 3.46
N CYS A 427 1.03 10.05 2.76
CA CYS A 427 0.08 9.77 1.69
C CYS A 427 0.74 9.03 0.51
N GLY A 428 1.96 9.42 0.13
CA GLY A 428 2.71 8.77 -0.94
C GLY A 428 3.07 7.33 -0.61
N HIS A 429 3.48 7.03 0.62
CA HIS A 429 3.71 5.64 1.04
C HIS A 429 2.41 4.87 1.27
N TYR A 430 1.30 5.50 1.61
CA TYR A 430 0.00 4.81 1.57
C TYR A 430 -0.35 4.36 0.14
N ILE A 431 -0.14 5.24 -0.86
CA ILE A 431 -0.33 4.90 -2.28
C ILE A 431 0.65 3.80 -2.71
N ASP A 432 1.87 3.78 -2.17
CA ASP A 432 2.82 2.70 -2.41
C ASP A 432 2.26 1.33 -1.94
N PHE A 433 1.78 1.23 -0.70
CA PHE A 433 1.11 0.01 -0.23
C PHE A 433 -0.17 -0.31 -1.01
N PHE A 434 -0.93 0.70 -1.42
CA PHE A 434 -2.10 0.53 -2.29
C PHE A 434 -1.70 -0.12 -3.63
N ASN A 435 -0.63 0.34 -4.26
CA ASN A 435 -0.11 -0.20 -5.52
C ASN A 435 0.51 -1.60 -5.38
N MET A 436 1.02 -1.95 -4.21
CA MET A 436 1.51 -3.30 -3.95
C MET A 436 0.36 -4.31 -3.88
N VAL A 437 -0.79 -3.93 -3.31
CA VAL A 437 -1.90 -4.87 -2.99
C VAL A 437 -3.01 -4.85 -4.03
N MET A 438 -3.57 -3.68 -4.35
CA MET A 438 -4.83 -3.56 -5.10
C MET A 438 -4.80 -4.19 -6.50
N PRO A 439 -3.73 -4.04 -7.31
CA PRO A 439 -3.70 -4.66 -8.63
C PRO A 439 -3.83 -6.19 -8.58
N ALA A 440 -3.31 -6.83 -7.54
CA ALA A 440 -3.36 -8.28 -7.38
C ALA A 440 -4.70 -8.78 -6.80
N THR A 441 -5.46 -7.93 -6.10
CA THR A 441 -6.69 -8.35 -5.42
C THR A 441 -7.98 -7.93 -6.12
N VAL A 442 -7.98 -6.78 -6.78
CA VAL A 442 -9.17 -6.21 -7.46
C VAL A 442 -8.95 -5.89 -8.94
N GLY A 443 -7.72 -6.05 -9.46
CA GLY A 443 -7.42 -5.81 -10.87
C GLY A 443 -7.80 -4.40 -11.33
N ASP A 444 -8.64 -4.28 -12.35
CA ASP A 444 -9.12 -3.02 -12.92
C ASP A 444 -10.32 -2.41 -12.19
N GLN A 445 -10.94 -3.11 -11.24
CA GLN A 445 -12.09 -2.63 -10.45
C GLN A 445 -11.69 -1.72 -9.28
N TRP A 446 -10.55 -1.04 -9.40
CA TRP A 446 -10.04 -0.16 -8.36
C TRP A 446 -10.63 1.23 -8.48
N PHE A 447 -10.86 1.84 -7.32
CA PHE A 447 -11.18 3.26 -7.18
C PHE A 447 -10.99 3.63 -5.72
N VAL A 448 -10.69 4.89 -5.44
CA VAL A 448 -10.59 5.39 -4.06
C VAL A 448 -11.98 5.85 -3.63
N GLY A 449 -12.74 4.95 -3.01
CA GLY A 449 -14.12 5.18 -2.61
C GLY A 449 -14.32 5.22 -1.10
N VAL A 450 -15.56 4.96 -0.70
CA VAL A 450 -15.97 4.96 0.71
C VAL A 450 -15.16 3.92 1.50
N SER A 451 -14.97 2.71 0.98
CA SER A 451 -14.27 1.62 1.68
C SER A 451 -12.81 1.98 2.01
N GLU A 452 -12.08 2.53 1.05
CA GLU A 452 -10.67 2.91 1.16
C GLU A 452 -10.50 4.07 2.15
N ILE A 453 -11.26 5.15 1.97
CA ILE A 453 -11.21 6.33 2.85
C ILE A 453 -11.60 5.94 4.28
N SER A 454 -12.68 5.17 4.44
CA SER A 454 -13.20 4.80 5.76
C SER A 454 -12.25 3.88 6.52
N SER A 455 -11.58 2.96 5.82
CA SER A 455 -10.53 2.13 6.42
C SER A 455 -9.37 2.97 6.94
N VAL A 456 -8.89 3.96 6.16
CA VAL A 456 -7.85 4.89 6.60
C VAL A 456 -8.30 5.72 7.80
N LEU A 457 -9.52 6.28 7.77
CA LEU A 457 -10.04 7.09 8.88
C LEU A 457 -10.20 6.27 10.16
N PHE A 458 -10.68 5.03 10.06
CA PHE A 458 -10.83 4.12 11.19
C PHE A 458 -9.48 3.87 11.87
N PHE A 459 -8.48 3.43 11.11
CA PHE A 459 -7.16 3.12 11.65
C PHE A 459 -6.38 4.37 12.07
N LEU A 460 -6.57 5.51 11.40
CA LEU A 460 -6.01 6.79 11.85
C LEU A 460 -6.57 7.20 13.21
N GLY A 461 -7.89 7.10 13.41
CA GLY A 461 -8.54 7.36 14.68
C GLY A 461 -8.05 6.43 15.78
N LEU A 462 -7.96 5.13 15.49
CA LEU A 462 -7.44 4.13 16.42
C LEU A 462 -5.97 4.37 16.78
N PHE A 463 -5.15 4.71 15.78
CA PHE A 463 -3.74 5.03 15.95
C PHE A 463 -3.56 6.25 16.87
N ILE A 464 -4.24 7.36 16.59
CA ILE A 464 -4.22 8.56 17.43
C ILE A 464 -4.66 8.21 18.85
N PHE A 465 -5.77 7.49 19.01
CA PHE A 465 -6.28 7.13 20.33
C PHE A 465 -5.27 6.33 21.14
N VAL A 466 -4.68 5.27 20.56
CA VAL A 466 -3.74 4.39 21.26
C VAL A 466 -2.44 5.12 21.60
N VAL A 467 -1.87 5.86 20.64
CA VAL A 467 -0.58 6.56 20.82
C VAL A 467 -0.68 7.63 21.91
N PHE A 468 -1.67 8.52 21.82
CA PHE A 468 -1.80 9.60 22.81
C PHE A 468 -2.29 9.10 24.18
N SER A 469 -3.08 8.02 24.22
CA SER A 469 -3.39 7.34 25.50
C SER A 469 -2.17 6.66 26.11
N ALA A 470 -1.21 6.20 25.31
CA ALA A 470 0.03 5.62 25.82
C ALA A 470 0.99 6.70 26.34
N LEU A 471 1.08 7.84 25.64
CA LEU A 471 1.90 8.98 26.07
C LEU A 471 1.45 9.55 27.43
N SER A 472 0.16 9.44 27.79
CA SER A 472 -0.32 9.92 29.10
C SER A 472 -0.01 8.96 30.26
N LYS A 473 0.54 7.77 29.99
CA LYS A 473 0.84 6.74 31.00
C LYS A 473 2.28 6.80 31.52
N SER A 474 3.10 7.73 31.03
CA SER A 474 4.51 7.88 31.42
C SER A 474 4.95 9.34 31.29
N PRO A 475 5.91 9.82 32.09
CA PRO A 475 6.64 11.05 31.80
C PRO A 475 7.29 11.00 30.41
N LEU A 476 7.37 12.16 29.74
CA LEU A 476 7.92 12.30 28.39
C LEU A 476 9.44 12.42 28.33
N THR A 477 10.07 12.80 29.44
CA THR A 477 11.54 12.79 29.57
C THR A 477 11.94 11.56 30.39
N PRO A 478 12.84 10.68 29.89
CA PRO A 478 13.45 9.65 30.71
C PRO A 478 14.19 10.27 31.89
N LYS A 479 14.09 9.69 33.09
CA LYS A 479 14.78 10.24 34.28
C LYS A 479 16.26 9.91 34.28
N ARG A 480 16.61 8.72 33.78
CA ARG A 480 17.98 8.21 33.80
C ARG A 480 18.32 7.52 32.50
N ASN A 481 19.23 8.09 31.74
CA ASN A 481 19.85 7.48 30.58
C ASN A 481 21.31 7.97 30.52
N PRO A 482 22.30 7.10 30.23
CA PRO A 482 23.72 7.50 30.15
C PRO A 482 24.01 8.68 29.21
N PHE A 483 23.16 8.92 28.22
CA PHE A 483 23.33 9.94 27.18
C PHE A 483 22.27 11.06 27.24
N ILE A 484 21.48 11.17 28.33
CA ILE A 484 20.43 12.20 28.40
C ILE A 484 21.01 13.61 28.45
N GLU A 485 22.06 13.83 29.24
CA GLU A 485 22.66 15.16 29.46
C GLU A 485 23.17 15.79 28.15
N GLU A 486 23.89 15.01 27.33
CA GLU A 486 24.35 15.50 26.02
C GLU A 486 23.20 15.73 25.03
N SER A 487 22.12 14.94 25.14
CA SER A 487 20.92 15.09 24.31
C SER A 487 20.17 16.37 24.62
N GLU A 488 20.10 16.78 25.89
CA GLU A 488 19.43 18.02 26.28
C GLU A 488 20.17 19.27 25.79
N HIS A 489 21.51 19.17 25.67
CA HIS A 489 22.36 20.26 25.17
C HIS A 489 22.69 20.14 23.67
N PHE A 490 22.10 19.17 22.97
CA PHE A 490 22.38 18.90 21.57
C PHE A 490 22.02 20.09 20.67
N HIS A 491 22.96 20.50 19.81
CA HIS A 491 22.78 21.53 18.81
C HIS A 491 23.53 21.17 17.52
N TYR A 492 22.98 21.58 16.38
CA TYR A 492 23.51 21.34 15.05
C TYR A 492 23.07 22.46 14.11
#